data_AF-A0A3A9SMD9-F1
#
_entry.id   AF-A0A3A9SMD9-F1
#
_cell.length_a   1.000
_cell.length_b   1.000
_cell.length_c   1.000
_cell.angle_alpha   90.00
_cell.angle_beta   90.00
_cell.angle_gamma   90.00
#
_symmetry.space_group_name_H-M   'P 1'
#
loop_
_entity.id
_entity.type
_entity.pdbx_description
1 polymer ?
#
loop_
_entity_poly.entity_id
_entity_poly.type
_entity_poly.pdbx_seq_one_letter_code
_entity_poly.pdbx_strand_id
1 'polypeptide(L)'
;MFIVWGTQTKKKSYASIGPVICPSCGSYGRYNIFKTYTVLTFFFFIPTFRWGTQFYAQSTCCGALYALDKEIGKTVASGVPVEIKPEHLSLIRAGYVQQAQPAQPAQPVQIVKDVEMKKCSQCGTETSSDAMFCPSCGTKF
;
A
#
# COMPACT_ATOMS: atom_id res chain seq x y z
N MET A 1 -30.09 -34.05 20.20
CA MET A 1 -29.26 -34.16 18.98
C MET A 1 -29.26 -32.78 18.31
N PHE A 2 -28.12 -32.08 18.29
CA PHE A 2 -28.05 -30.70 17.79
C PHE A 2 -27.80 -30.68 16.29
N ILE A 3 -28.77 -30.18 15.51
CA ILE A 3 -28.57 -29.86 14.10
C ILE A 3 -27.86 -28.51 14.05
N VAL A 4 -26.53 -28.52 14.05
CA VAL A 4 -25.73 -27.30 13.90
C VAL A 4 -25.73 -26.92 12.43
N TRP A 5 -26.74 -26.13 12.03
CA TRP A 5 -26.75 -25.46 10.73
C TRP A 5 -25.67 -24.37 10.74
N GLY A 6 -24.76 -24.42 9.76
CA GLY A 6 -23.68 -23.45 9.62
C GLY A 6 -23.65 -22.82 8.22
N THR A 7 -23.40 -21.51 8.16
CA THR A 7 -22.99 -20.84 6.92
C THR A 7 -21.54 -20.39 7.06
N GLN A 8 -20.74 -20.67 6.03
CA GLN A 8 -19.31 -20.37 6.01
C GLN A 8 -18.99 -19.58 4.74
N THR A 9 -18.37 -18.40 4.89
CA THR A 9 -17.85 -17.61 3.77
C THR A 9 -16.43 -18.04 3.43
N LYS A 10 -16.23 -18.59 2.23
CA LYS A 10 -14.91 -18.96 1.70
C LYS A 10 -14.41 -17.91 0.72
N LYS A 11 -13.09 -17.61 0.78
CA LYS A 11 -12.38 -16.69 -0.12
C LYS A 11 -11.44 -17.49 -1.02
N LYS A 12 -11.48 -17.25 -2.34
CA LYS A 12 -10.54 -17.82 -3.32
C LYS A 12 -9.91 -16.69 -4.13
N SER A 13 -8.59 -16.54 -4.06
CA SER A 13 -7.82 -15.58 -4.87
C SER A 13 -7.47 -16.14 -6.25
N TYR A 14 -7.21 -15.23 -7.18
CA TYR A 14 -6.82 -15.48 -8.56
C TYR A 14 -5.54 -14.70 -8.89
N ALA A 15 -5.01 -14.92 -10.10
CA ALA A 15 -3.85 -14.19 -10.59
C ALA A 15 -4.14 -12.69 -10.68
N SER A 16 -3.11 -11.89 -10.40
CA SER A 16 -3.18 -10.43 -10.50
C SER A 16 -3.19 -10.01 -11.97
N ILE A 17 -4.05 -9.05 -12.34
CA ILE A 17 -4.21 -8.59 -13.73
C ILE A 17 -3.57 -7.22 -13.93
N GLY A 18 -2.75 -7.15 -15.00
CA GLY A 18 -2.28 -5.95 -15.67
C GLY A 18 -1.37 -5.03 -14.86
N PRO A 19 -0.72 -4.06 -15.53
CA PRO A 19 -0.65 -2.69 -15.08
C PRO A 19 -1.96 -1.97 -15.44
N VAL A 20 -2.61 -1.32 -14.48
CA VAL A 20 -3.85 -0.55 -14.62
C VAL A 20 -3.72 0.76 -13.87
N ILE A 21 -4.38 1.81 -14.37
CA ILE A 21 -4.44 3.10 -13.68
C ILE A 21 -5.57 3.01 -12.66
N CYS A 22 -5.24 3.13 -11.37
CA CYS A 22 -6.24 3.03 -10.31
C CYS A 22 -7.15 4.28 -10.30
N PRO A 23 -8.48 4.15 -10.43
CA PRO A 23 -9.37 5.31 -10.41
C PRO A 23 -9.45 5.99 -9.04
N SER A 24 -9.06 5.29 -7.96
CA SER A 24 -9.04 5.86 -6.60
C SER A 24 -7.79 6.70 -6.29
N CYS A 25 -6.64 6.46 -6.92
CA CYS A 25 -5.40 7.18 -6.59
C CYS A 25 -4.58 7.67 -7.80
N GLY A 26 -4.99 7.35 -9.03
CA GLY A 26 -4.31 7.74 -10.28
C GLY A 26 -2.98 7.03 -10.55
N SER A 27 -2.45 6.25 -9.61
CA SER A 27 -1.18 5.55 -9.78
C SER A 27 -1.34 4.27 -10.60
N TYR A 28 -0.27 3.90 -11.33
CA TYR A 28 -0.15 2.58 -11.95
C TYR A 28 -0.05 1.51 -10.86
N GLY A 29 -0.84 0.45 -11.00
CA GLY A 29 -0.85 -0.68 -10.09
C GLY A 29 -1.34 -1.95 -10.79
N ARG A 30 -1.60 -2.99 -10.00
CA ARG A 30 -2.26 -4.22 -10.46
C ARG A 30 -3.54 -4.44 -9.68
N TYR A 31 -4.46 -5.23 -10.21
CA TYR A 31 -5.61 -5.71 -9.45
C TYR A 31 -5.40 -7.15 -8.97
N ASN A 32 -5.47 -7.34 -7.66
CA ASN A 32 -5.61 -8.66 -7.02
C ASN A 32 -7.07 -9.06 -7.01
N ILE A 33 -7.41 -10.12 -7.74
CA ILE A 33 -8.79 -10.56 -7.89
C ILE A 33 -9.05 -11.70 -6.92
N PHE A 34 -10.18 -11.63 -6.23
CA PHE A 34 -10.65 -12.71 -5.39
C PHE A 34 -12.16 -12.81 -5.43
N LYS A 35 -12.67 -14.02 -5.20
CA LYS A 35 -14.09 -14.24 -4.99
C LYS A 35 -14.39 -14.68 -3.58
N THR A 36 -15.52 -14.24 -3.07
CA THR A 36 -16.09 -14.71 -1.81
C THR A 36 -17.40 -15.45 -2.12
N TYR A 37 -17.66 -16.54 -1.40
CA TYR A 37 -18.89 -17.30 -1.57
C TYR A 37 -19.30 -17.97 -0.28
N THR A 38 -20.61 -18.09 -0.08
CA THR A 38 -21.18 -18.73 1.09
C THR A 38 -21.44 -20.20 0.79
N VAL A 39 -21.10 -21.06 1.76
CA VAL A 39 -21.34 -22.51 1.74
C VAL A 39 -22.20 -22.85 2.94
N LEU A 40 -23.28 -23.62 2.73
CA LEU A 40 -24.14 -24.13 3.82
C LEU A 40 -23.83 -25.58 4.10
N THR A 41 -23.64 -25.87 5.38
CA THR A 41 -23.51 -27.22 5.92
C THR A 41 -24.79 -27.60 6.65
N PHE A 42 -25.61 -28.46 6.04
CA PHE A 42 -26.96 -28.78 6.51
C PHE A 42 -26.98 -30.03 7.41
N PHE A 43 -26.03 -30.96 7.23
CA PHE A 43 -26.07 -32.30 7.84
C PHE A 43 -24.73 -32.69 8.49
N PHE A 44 -24.07 -31.76 9.18
CA PHE A 44 -22.83 -32.00 9.94
C PHE A 44 -21.54 -32.23 9.12
N PHE A 45 -21.58 -32.50 7.79
CA PHE A 45 -20.32 -32.66 7.04
C PHE A 45 -20.35 -32.45 5.52
N ILE A 46 -21.51 -32.40 4.86
CA ILE A 46 -21.56 -32.31 3.40
C ILE A 46 -21.85 -30.85 2.99
N PRO A 47 -20.86 -30.10 2.44
CA PRO A 47 -21.06 -28.74 1.94
C PRO A 47 -21.86 -28.78 0.64
N THR A 48 -23.19 -28.84 0.73
CA THR A 48 -24.08 -29.13 -0.41
C THR A 48 -24.42 -27.91 -1.25
N PHE A 49 -24.49 -26.72 -0.67
CA PHE A 49 -25.04 -25.56 -1.38
C PHE A 49 -24.12 -24.34 -1.32
N ARG A 50 -23.75 -23.83 -2.51
CA ARG A 50 -22.82 -22.70 -2.71
C ARG A 50 -23.56 -21.52 -3.35
N TRP A 51 -23.76 -20.42 -2.63
CA TRP A 51 -24.48 -19.24 -3.14
C TRP A 51 -23.75 -17.92 -2.84
N GLY A 52 -24.31 -16.81 -3.33
CA GLY A 52 -23.81 -15.47 -3.05
C GLY A 52 -22.37 -15.24 -3.53
N THR A 53 -22.00 -15.79 -4.69
CA THR A 53 -20.65 -15.58 -5.23
C THR A 53 -20.49 -14.12 -5.67
N GLN A 54 -19.58 -13.42 -5.01
CA GLN A 54 -19.20 -12.05 -5.32
C GLN A 54 -17.73 -12.00 -5.73
N PHE A 55 -17.43 -11.17 -6.73
CA PHE A 55 -16.08 -10.96 -7.22
C PHE A 55 -15.60 -9.58 -6.80
N TYR A 56 -14.35 -9.53 -6.39
CA TYR A 56 -13.71 -8.32 -5.91
C TYR A 56 -12.36 -8.14 -6.59
N ALA A 57 -12.05 -6.88 -6.89
CA ALA A 57 -10.74 -6.46 -7.37
C ALA A 57 -10.14 -5.50 -6.34
N GLN A 58 -8.95 -5.84 -5.83
CA GLN A 58 -8.21 -5.00 -4.90
C GLN A 58 -6.97 -4.43 -5.58
N SER A 59 -6.83 -3.11 -5.59
CA SER A 59 -5.64 -2.46 -6.16
C SER A 59 -4.40 -2.67 -5.28
N THR A 60 -3.24 -2.88 -5.90
CA THR A 60 -1.97 -3.02 -5.16
C THR A 60 -1.35 -1.69 -4.75
N CYS A 61 -1.74 -0.57 -5.38
CA CYS A 61 -1.15 0.75 -5.14
C CYS A 61 -1.67 1.41 -3.85
N CYS A 62 -3.00 1.50 -3.67
CA CYS A 62 -3.63 2.13 -2.50
C CYS A 62 -4.51 1.17 -1.69
N GLY A 63 -4.65 -0.08 -2.13
CA GLY A 63 -5.53 -1.06 -1.46
C GLY A 63 -7.02 -0.83 -1.68
N ALA A 64 -7.41 0.06 -2.61
CA ALA A 64 -8.81 0.30 -2.99
C ALA A 64 -9.50 -1.01 -3.38
N LEU A 65 -10.73 -1.19 -2.92
CA LEU A 65 -11.54 -2.39 -3.13
C LEU A 65 -12.73 -2.06 -4.02
N TYR A 66 -12.83 -2.79 -5.12
CA TYR A 66 -13.89 -2.67 -6.11
C TYR A 66 -14.70 -3.96 -6.15
N ALA A 67 -16.02 -3.84 -6.26
CA ALA A 67 -16.89 -4.91 -6.73
C ALA A 67 -16.65 -5.08 -8.22
N LEU A 68 -16.44 -6.32 -8.65
CA LEU A 68 -16.26 -6.65 -10.06
C LEU A 68 -17.55 -7.28 -10.59
N ASP A 69 -17.92 -6.92 -11.81
CA ASP A 69 -19.04 -7.54 -12.51
C ASP A 69 -18.93 -9.07 -12.54
N LYS A 70 -20.06 -9.74 -12.33
CA LYS A 70 -20.13 -11.20 -12.22
C LYS A 70 -19.68 -11.90 -13.51
N GLU A 71 -19.90 -11.28 -14.66
CA GLU A 71 -19.52 -11.83 -15.97
C GLU A 71 -18.00 -11.85 -16.13
N ILE A 72 -17.34 -10.73 -15.86
CA ILE A 72 -15.88 -10.61 -15.89
C ILE A 72 -15.24 -11.46 -14.79
N GLY A 73 -15.85 -11.51 -13.61
CA GLY A 73 -15.40 -12.40 -12.54
C GLY A 73 -15.38 -13.87 -12.97
N LYS A 74 -16.37 -14.31 -13.75
CA LYS A 74 -16.42 -15.68 -14.28
C LYS A 74 -15.34 -15.91 -15.34
N THR A 75 -15.11 -14.98 -16.25
CA THR A 75 -14.08 -15.12 -17.30
C THR A 75 -12.67 -15.19 -16.71
N VAL A 76 -12.39 -14.35 -15.71
CA VAL A 76 -11.15 -14.41 -14.92
C VAL A 76 -11.06 -15.76 -14.17
N ALA A 77 -12.16 -16.24 -13.60
CA ALA A 77 -12.18 -17.53 -12.92
C ALA A 77 -11.96 -18.73 -13.85
N SER A 78 -12.30 -18.61 -15.14
CA SER A 78 -12.01 -19.60 -16.19
C SER A 78 -10.58 -19.53 -16.74
N GLY A 79 -9.78 -18.53 -16.34
CA GLY A 79 -8.39 -18.40 -16.80
C GLY A 79 -8.23 -17.73 -18.17
N VAL A 80 -9.28 -17.08 -18.68
CA VAL A 80 -9.20 -16.29 -19.92
C VAL A 80 -8.59 -14.92 -19.59
N PRO A 81 -7.60 -14.44 -20.36
CA PRO A 81 -7.07 -13.09 -20.18
C PRO A 81 -8.16 -12.08 -20.49
N VAL A 82 -8.54 -11.27 -19.51
CA VAL A 82 -9.57 -10.24 -19.67
C VAL A 82 -9.01 -8.88 -19.27
N GLU A 83 -9.31 -7.89 -20.10
CA GLU A 83 -8.99 -6.49 -19.85
C GLU A 83 -10.05 -5.88 -18.93
N ILE A 84 -9.64 -5.41 -17.75
CA ILE A 84 -10.54 -4.80 -16.77
C ILE A 84 -10.67 -3.31 -17.09
N LYS A 85 -11.86 -2.90 -17.53
CA LYS A 85 -12.20 -1.48 -17.73
C LYS A 85 -12.77 -0.86 -16.44
N PRO A 86 -12.64 0.47 -16.26
CA PRO A 86 -13.22 1.18 -15.12
C PRO A 86 -14.74 1.03 -14.99
N GLU A 87 -15.43 0.84 -16.12
CA GLU A 87 -16.89 0.71 -16.20
C GLU A 87 -17.44 -0.52 -15.45
N HIS A 88 -16.63 -1.57 -15.33
CA HIS A 88 -17.01 -2.83 -14.68
C HIS A 88 -16.60 -2.89 -13.20
N LEU A 89 -16.07 -1.79 -12.67
CA LEU A 89 -15.58 -1.68 -11.31
C LEU A 89 -16.47 -0.73 -10.52
N SER A 90 -17.19 -1.28 -9.54
CA SER A 90 -17.95 -0.46 -8.59
C SER A 90 -17.10 -0.25 -7.33
N LEU A 91 -16.77 0.99 -7.01
CA LEU A 91 -15.96 1.30 -5.83
C LEU A 91 -16.75 0.97 -4.55
N ILE A 92 -16.27 0.00 -3.77
CA ILE A 92 -16.82 -0.33 -2.44
C ILE A 92 -16.07 0.45 -1.36
N ARG A 93 -14.74 0.47 -1.48
CA ARG A 93 -13.86 1.11 -0.50
C ARG A 93 -12.75 1.82 -1.24
N ALA A 94 -12.68 3.14 -1.05
CA ALA A 94 -11.53 3.93 -1.49
C ALA A 94 -10.26 3.36 -0.85
N GLY A 95 -9.17 3.39 -1.62
CA GLY A 95 -7.87 3.00 -1.09
C GLY A 95 -7.41 4.01 -0.06
N TYR A 96 -6.51 3.59 0.80
CA TYR A 96 -5.73 4.58 1.53
C TYR A 96 -4.87 5.27 0.48
N VAL A 97 -5.25 6.50 0.14
CA VAL A 97 -4.28 7.44 -0.40
C VAL A 97 -3.16 7.38 0.62
N GLN A 98 -1.99 6.89 0.21
CA GLN A 98 -0.80 7.19 0.97
C GLN A 98 -0.81 8.70 1.00
N GLN A 99 -1.29 9.25 2.12
CA GLN A 99 -0.84 10.53 2.56
C GLN A 99 0.67 10.34 2.50
N ALA A 100 1.29 10.85 1.44
CA ALA A 100 2.61 11.42 1.57
C ALA A 100 2.52 12.10 2.92
N GLN A 101 3.33 11.65 3.90
CA GLN A 101 3.31 12.28 5.22
C GLN A 101 3.15 13.77 4.95
N PRO A 102 2.14 14.45 5.52
CA PRO A 102 2.01 15.89 5.30
C PRO A 102 3.42 16.40 5.49
N ALA A 103 4.01 16.94 4.40
CA ALA A 103 5.41 17.31 4.39
C ALA A 103 5.59 18.02 5.70
N GLN A 104 6.39 17.44 6.60
CA GLN A 104 6.53 17.97 7.96
C GLN A 104 6.67 19.46 7.74
N PRO A 105 5.76 20.31 8.26
CA PRO A 105 5.82 21.74 7.97
C PRO A 105 7.26 22.10 8.20
N ALA A 106 7.94 22.52 7.12
CA ALA A 106 9.39 22.56 7.03
C ALA A 106 9.86 23.02 8.39
N GLN A 107 10.46 22.10 9.17
CA GLN A 107 10.85 22.44 10.54
C GLN A 107 11.59 23.76 10.38
N PRO A 108 11.22 24.85 11.07
CA PRO A 108 11.98 26.07 10.96
C PRO A 108 13.41 25.63 11.25
N VAL A 109 14.24 25.66 10.22
CA VAL A 109 15.65 25.33 10.32
C VAL A 109 16.11 26.33 11.36
N GLN A 110 16.32 25.84 12.58
CA GLN A 110 16.83 26.65 13.66
C GLN A 110 18.17 27.14 13.13
N ILE A 111 18.21 28.43 12.78
CA ILE A 111 19.40 29.11 12.31
C ILE A 111 20.45 28.79 13.36
N VAL A 112 21.40 27.92 12.98
CA VAL A 112 22.45 27.49 13.88
C VAL A 112 23.24 28.75 14.19
N LYS A 113 23.06 29.20 15.44
CA LYS A 113 23.87 30.14 16.21
C LYS A 113 25.22 30.41 15.56
N ASP A 114 25.50 31.68 15.30
CA ASP A 114 26.72 32.21 14.69
C ASP A 114 27.97 31.44 15.17
N VAL A 115 28.52 30.62 14.27
CA VAL A 115 29.78 29.92 14.52
C VAL A 115 30.89 30.91 14.23
N GLU A 116 31.43 31.53 15.27
CA GLU A 116 32.61 32.40 15.17
C GLU A 116 33.82 31.54 14.75
N MET A 117 34.23 31.66 13.49
CA MET A 117 35.34 30.89 12.94
C MET A 117 36.67 31.47 13.42
N LYS A 118 37.54 30.63 13.98
CA LYS A 118 38.91 31.02 14.34
C LYS A 118 39.88 30.51 13.29
N LYS A 119 40.87 31.34 12.96
CA LYS A 119 41.94 30.99 12.03
C LYS A 119 43.18 30.54 12.81
N CYS A 120 43.74 29.40 12.42
CA CYS A 120 44.99 28.91 13.01
C CYS A 120 46.13 29.90 12.71
N SER A 121 46.86 30.32 13.74
CA SER A 121 48.00 31.26 13.61
C SER A 121 49.22 30.67 12.88
N GLN A 122 49.32 29.35 12.80
CA GLN A 122 50.46 28.66 12.19
C GLN A 122 50.23 28.22 10.74
N CYS A 123 49.08 27.62 10.42
CA CYS A 123 48.78 27.13 9.07
C CYS A 123 47.67 27.90 8.34
N GLY A 124 46.99 28.82 9.03
CA GLY A 124 45.95 29.65 8.43
C GLY A 124 44.63 28.92 8.14
N THR A 125 44.43 27.70 8.62
CA THR A 125 43.18 26.98 8.42
C THR A 125 42.07 27.51 9.33
N GLU A 126 40.87 27.61 8.78
CA GLU A 126 39.68 28.08 9.48
C GLU A 126 38.99 26.89 10.14
N THR A 127 38.66 27.00 11.41
CA THR A 127 38.02 25.92 12.18
C THR A 127 37.03 26.52 13.17
N SER A 128 36.01 25.75 13.55
CA SER A 128 35.02 26.16 14.53
C SER A 128 35.68 26.54 15.86
N SER A 129 35.12 27.54 16.55
CA SER A 129 35.61 28.10 17.83
C SER A 129 35.86 27.09 18.95
N ASP A 130 35.26 25.91 18.84
CA ASP A 130 35.20 24.88 19.88
C ASP A 130 36.33 23.84 19.76
N ALA A 131 37.12 23.88 18.69
CA ALA A 131 38.27 23.00 18.54
C ALA A 131 39.45 23.48 19.41
N MET A 132 40.01 22.59 20.23
CA MET A 132 41.22 22.89 21.02
C MET A 132 42.50 22.80 20.19
N PHE A 133 42.50 22.02 19.11
CA PHE A 133 43.67 21.77 18.26
C PHE A 133 43.31 21.88 16.79
N CYS A 134 44.22 22.43 16.00
CA CYS A 134 44.05 22.59 14.57
C CYS A 134 44.08 21.23 13.85
N PRO A 135 43.06 20.89 13.03
CA PRO A 135 43.01 19.59 12.35
C PRO A 135 44.12 19.40 11.30
N SER A 136 44.62 20.49 10.71
CA SER A 136 45.64 20.40 9.66
C SER A 136 47.08 20.38 10.14
N CYS A 137 47.39 20.95 11.31
CA CYS A 137 48.79 21.04 11.78
C CYS A 137 48.99 20.64 13.25
N GLY A 138 47.91 20.31 13.99
CA GLY A 138 47.98 19.88 15.39
C GLY A 138 48.31 20.99 16.40
N THR A 139 48.55 22.22 15.96
CA THR A 139 48.82 23.35 16.85
C THR A 139 47.57 23.71 17.66
N LYS A 140 47.75 23.97 18.95
CA LYS A 140 46.67 24.46 19.83
C LYS A 140 46.25 25.88 19.41
N PHE A 141 44.95 26.15 19.33
CA PHE A 141 44.41 27.48 19.01
C PHE A 141 44.67 28.50 20.14
#